data_AF-A0A645I572-F1
#
_entry.id   AF-A0A645I572-F1
#
_cell.length_a   1.000
_cell.length_b   1.000
_cell.length_c   1.000
_cell.angle_alpha   90.00
_cell.angle_beta   90.00
_cell.angle_gamma   90.00
#
_symmetry.space_group_name_H-M   'P 1'
#
loop_
_entity.id
_entity.type
_entity.pdbx_description
1 polymer ?
#
loop_
_entity_poly.entity_id
_entity_poly.type
_entity_poly.pdbx_seq_one_letter_code
_entity_poly.pdbx_strand_id
1 'polypeptide(L)' 'MMYPIRSLDDLKKIPNIPVEVITKLSNVIAFESSYFRLNIKVSYGDEKERNFRIILERGNDTCSVVRWEE' A
#
# COMPACT_ATOMS: atom_id res chain seq x y z
N MET A 1 -3.28 5.17 21.97
CA MET A 1 -3.05 4.29 20.80
C MET A 1 -3.87 4.84 19.65
N MET A 2 -3.24 5.18 18.53
CA MET A 2 -3.96 5.60 17.32
C MET A 2 -4.35 4.33 16.55
N TYR A 3 -5.65 4.10 16.40
CA TYR A 3 -6.15 2.98 15.61
C TYR A 3 -5.94 3.28 14.11
N PRO A 4 -5.65 2.27 13.28
CA PRO A 4 -5.55 2.48 11.84
C PRO A 4 -6.88 3.02 11.29
N ILE A 5 -6.79 4.01 10.40
CA ILE A 5 -7.95 4.61 9.72
C ILE A 5 -8.50 3.57 8.74
N ARG A 6 -9.75 3.13 8.95
CA ARG A 6 -10.40 2.10 8.12
C ARG A 6 -11.56 2.63 7.30
N SER A 7 -11.99 3.85 7.57
CA SER A 7 -13.14 4.49 6.93
C SER A 7 -13.02 6.01 6.95
N LEU A 8 -13.88 6.68 6.18
CA LEU A 8 -13.99 8.15 6.21
C LEU A 8 -14.43 8.68 7.58
N ASP A 9 -15.21 7.90 8.34
CA ASP A 9 -15.63 8.29 9.69
C ASP A 9 -14.46 8.29 10.68
N ASP A 10 -13.42 7.50 10.43
CA ASP A 10 -12.21 7.55 11.25
C ASP A 10 -11.42 8.84 11.02
N LEU A 11 -11.52 9.46 9.83
CA LEU A 11 -10.91 10.77 9.58
C LEU A 11 -11.56 11.86 10.44
N LYS A 12 -12.88 11.80 10.67
CA LYS A 12 -13.59 12.77 11.53
C LYS A 12 -13.10 12.78 12.97
N LYS A 13 -12.42 11.70 13.41
CA LYS A 13 -11.85 11.57 14.76
C LYS A 13 -10.47 12.24 14.86
N ILE A 14 -9.87 12.66 13.75
CA ILE A 14 -8.58 13.36 13.74
C ILE A 14 -8.81 14.82 14.13
N PRO A 15 -8.15 15.31 15.20
CA PRO A 15 -8.26 16.71 15.60
C PRO A 15 -7.85 17.65 14.46
N ASN A 16 -8.56 18.76 14.32
CA ASN A 16 -8.27 19.84 13.37
C ASN A 16 -8.37 19.48 11.88
N ILE A 17 -8.98 18.35 11.49
CA ILE A 17 -9.27 18.09 10.08
C ILE A 17 -10.55 18.84 9.64
N PRO A 18 -10.51 19.67 8.59
CA PRO A 18 -11.72 20.35 8.13
C PRO A 18 -12.69 19.37 7.47
N VAL A 19 -13.98 19.46 7.80
CA VAL A 19 -15.04 18.59 7.24
C VAL A 19 -15.07 18.65 5.70
N GLU A 20 -14.84 19.84 5.14
CA GLU A 20 -14.77 20.06 3.70
C GLU A 20 -13.65 19.27 3.01
N VAL A 21 -12.54 19.02 3.72
CA VAL A 21 -11.42 18.23 3.22
C VAL A 21 -11.76 16.74 3.23
N ILE A 22 -12.48 16.26 4.25
CA ILE A 22 -12.91 14.85 4.34
C ILE A 22 -13.73 14.46 3.11
N THR A 23 -14.68 15.31 2.70
CA THR A 23 -15.50 15.05 1.51
C THR A 23 -14.65 15.00 0.23
N LYS A 24 -13.64 15.86 0.11
CA LYS A 24 -12.72 15.84 -1.05
C LYS A 24 -11.85 14.58 -1.07
N LEU A 25 -11.43 14.10 0.10
CA LEU A 25 -10.62 12.88 0.21
C LEU A 25 -11.40 11.62 -0.15
N SER A 26 -12.73 11.60 0.01
CA SER A 26 -13.58 10.43 -0.26
C SER A 26 -13.39 9.81 -1.65
N ASN A 27 -13.02 10.61 -2.65
CA ASN A 27 -12.80 10.15 -4.02
C ASN A 27 -11.32 9.86 -4.35
N VAL A 28 -10.40 10.15 -3.43
CA VAL A 28 -8.95 10.13 -3.67
C VAL A 28 -8.26 9.06 -2.85
N ILE A 29 -8.79 8.73 -1.66
CA ILE A 29 -8.18 7.76 -0.76
C ILE A 29 -8.96 6.44 -0.76
N ALA A 30 -8.22 5.36 -0.60
CA ALA A 30 -8.76 4.06 -0.24
C ALA A 30 -8.13 3.63 1.09
N PHE A 31 -8.89 2.87 1.88
CA PHE A 31 -8.43 2.36 3.18
C PHE A 31 -7.79 0.97 3.08
N GLU A 32 -7.87 0.36 1.90
CA GLU A 32 -7.23 -0.89 1.56
C GLU A 32 -6.39 -0.72 0.30
N SER A 33 -5.23 -1.38 0.28
CA SER A 33 -4.36 -1.40 -0.90
C SER A 33 -4.69 -2.61 -1.78
N SER A 34 -4.84 -2.37 -3.08
CA SER A 34 -4.91 -3.43 -4.09
C SER A 34 -3.56 -3.75 -4.70
N TYR A 35 -2.57 -2.86 -4.60
CA TYR A 35 -1.24 -3.04 -5.17
C TYR A 35 -0.17 -3.07 -4.07
N PHE A 36 0.79 -3.98 -4.22
CA PHE A 36 1.88 -4.18 -3.28
C PHE A 36 3.21 -4.21 -4.03
N ARG A 37 4.23 -3.59 -3.46
CA ARG A 37 5.60 -3.66 -3.97
C ARG A 37 6.42 -4.59 -3.09
N LEU A 38 6.86 -5.71 -3.65
CA LEU A 38 7.85 -6.59 -3.05
C LEU A 38 9.24 -6.19 -3.52
N ASN A 39 10.16 -6.04 -2.57
CA ASN A 39 11.59 -5.91 -2.86
C ASN A 39 12.27 -7.18 -2.35
N ILE A 40 12.83 -7.98 -3.25
CA ILE A 40 13.49 -9.25 -2.91
C ILE A 40 14.98 -9.07 -3.15
N LYS A 41 15.78 -9.33 -2.13
CA LYS A 41 17.23 -9.30 -2.21
C LYS A 41 17.75 -10.74 -2.14
N VAL A 42 18.44 -11.18 -3.17
CA VAL A 42 19.03 -12.52 -3.25
C VAL A 42 20.54 -12.39 -3.20
N SER A 43 21.18 -13.07 -2.25
CA SER A 43 22.64 -13.12 -2.13
C SER A 43 23.13 -14.54 -2.39
N TYR A 44 24.11 -14.68 -3.28
CA TYR A 44 24.80 -15.94 -3.54
C TYR A 44 26.22 -15.86 -2.96
N GLY A 45 26.35 -16.23 -1.69
CA GLY A 45 27.64 -16.19 -0.98
C GLY A 45 28.27 -14.79 -1.00
N ASP A 46 29.59 -14.73 -1.18
CA ASP A 46 30.36 -13.49 -1.04
C ASP A 46 30.36 -12.59 -2.29
N GLU A 47 29.83 -13.04 -3.43
CA GLU A 47 30.24 -12.41 -4.70
C GLU A 47 29.15 -11.69 -5.49
N LYS A 48 27.86 -12.01 -5.34
CA LYS A 48 26.80 -11.27 -6.07
C LYS A 48 25.47 -11.17 -5.32
N GLU A 49 25.04 -9.93 -5.07
CA GLU A 49 23.67 -9.60 -4.68
C GLU A 49 22.85 -9.22 -5.93
N ARG A 50 21.64 -9.77 -6.05
CA ARG A 50 20.63 -9.34 -7.03
C ARG A 50 19.41 -8.80 -6.31
N ASN A 51 18.85 -7.71 -6.82
CA ASN A 51 17.69 -7.05 -6.25
C ASN A 51 16.54 -7.13 -7.25
N PHE A 52 15.42 -7.73 -6.85
CA PHE A 52 14.22 -7.79 -7.66
C PHE A 52 13.17 -6.87 -7.08
N ARG A 53 12.46 -6.16 -7.95
CA ARG A 53 11.28 -5.38 -7.61
C ARG A 53 10.08 -5.95 -8.34
N ILE A 54 9.09 -6.36 -7.57
CA ILE A 54 7.87 -6.97 -8.09
C ILE A 54 6.69 -6.15 -7.62
N ILE A 55 5.82 -5.75 -8.55
CA ILE A 55 4.53 -5.16 -8.23
C ILE A 55 3.47 -6.25 -8.35
N LEU A 56 2.77 -6.50 -7.25
CA LEU A 56 1.66 -7.43 -7.17
C LEU A 56 0.34 -6.66 -7.14
N GLU A 57 -0.70 -7.27 -7.71
CA GLU A 57 -2.09 -6.88 -7.54
C GLU A 57 -2.83 -7.97 -6.75
N ARG A 58 -3.60 -7.54 -5.75
CA ARG A 58 -4.46 -8.39 -4.94
C ARG A 58 -5.79 -8.58 -5.69
N GLY A 59 -6.04 -9.81 -6.14
CA GLY A 59 -7.38 -10.27 -6.49
C GLY A 59 -8.14 -10.78 -5.27
N ASN A 60 -9.36 -11.30 -5.50
CA ASN A 60 -10.23 -11.74 -4.41
C ASN A 60 -9.62 -12.90 -3.58
N ASP A 61 -9.00 -13.88 -4.25
CA ASP A 61 -8.42 -15.07 -3.59
C ASP A 61 -6.96 -15.33 -3.97
N THR A 62 -6.43 -14.62 -4.96
CA THR A 62 -5.07 -14.81 -5.50
C THR A 62 -4.40 -13.47 -5.78
N CYS A 63 -3.07 -13.44 -5.69
CA CYS A 63 -2.27 -12.29 -6.14
C CYS A 63 -1.67 -12.55 -7.52
N SER A 64 -1.68 -11.54 -8.39
CA SER A 64 -1.07 -11.58 -9.72
C SER A 64 0.17 -10.67 -9.76
N VAL A 65 1.16 -11.03 -10.57
CA VAL A 65 2.32 -10.16 -10.86
C VAL A 65 1.95 -9.22 -12.00
N VAL A 66 2.03 -7.91 -11.73
CA VAL A 66 1.71 -6.86 -12.71
C VAL A 66 2.96 -6.33 -13.38
N ARG A 67 4.07 -6.25 -12.65
CA ARG A 67 5.35 -5.73 -13.16
C ARG A 67 6.53 -6.36 -12.42
N TRP A 68 7.60 -6.61 -13.15
CA TRP A 68 8.86 -7.15 -12.64
C TRP A 68 10.03 -6.34 -13.19
N GLU A 69 10.95 -5.93 -12.30
CA GLU A 69 12.23 -5.30 -12.59
C GLU A 69 13.35 -6.09 -11.88
N GLU A 70 14.48 -6.29 -12.57
CA GLU A 70 15.73 -6.87 -12.06
C GLU A 70 16.84 -5.80 -11.99
#